data_AF-A0A535YWQ3-F1
#
_entry.id   AF-A0A535YWQ3-F1
#
_cell.length_a   1.000
_cell.length_b   1.000
_cell.length_c   1.000
_cell.angle_alpha   90.00
_cell.angle_beta   90.00
_cell.angle_gamma   90.00
#
_symmetry.space_group_name_H-M   'P 1'
#
loop_
_entity.id
_entity.type
_entity.pdbx_description
1 polymer ?
#
loop_
_entity_poly.entity_id
_entity_poly.type
_entity_poly.pdbx_seq_one_letter_code
_entity_poly.pdbx_strand_id
1 'polypeptide(L)'
;MKILLGIVAAGVLLTGTATGLFGGHAYTITAYFLSAEGLVAQNDVVINGARVGKVVSVGVAPDDGASQGGAQVVLQVDGASAPLHRGTRATIRPKGLLGNPFVELTAGPRSAASIPSGGTLPLQDTASPVDLDQVMDLFDPQTRSRIQTLTREGGASLANRGSDLNVFLAALPGIMQDTSAVTGK
;
A
#
# COMPACT_ATOMS: atom_id res chain seq x y z
N MET A 1 -27.69 -5.84 -31.39
CA MET A 1 -27.19 -6.09 -30.02
C MET A 1 -26.70 -7.54 -29.83
N LYS A 2 -25.83 -8.08 -30.71
CA LYS A 2 -25.25 -9.45 -30.59
C LYS A 2 -23.75 -9.51 -30.93
N ILE A 3 -23.18 -8.37 -31.36
CA ILE A 3 -21.78 -8.22 -31.79
C ILE A 3 -20.86 -7.65 -30.70
N LEU A 4 -21.41 -7.16 -29.59
CA LEU A 4 -20.63 -6.70 -28.43
C LEU A 4 -20.24 -7.85 -27.48
N LEU A 5 -20.94 -8.99 -27.53
CA LEU A 5 -20.66 -10.15 -26.66
C LEU A 5 -19.52 -11.02 -27.19
N GLY A 6 -19.21 -10.95 -28.50
CA GLY A 6 -18.13 -11.73 -29.12
C GLY A 6 -16.73 -11.21 -28.80
N ILE A 7 -16.58 -9.91 -28.55
CA ILE A 7 -15.26 -9.30 -28.28
C ILE A 7 -14.85 -9.53 -26.82
N VAL A 8 -15.81 -9.60 -25.90
CA VAL A 8 -15.53 -9.92 -24.48
C VAL A 8 -15.17 -11.41 -24.32
N ALA A 9 -15.77 -12.31 -25.10
CA ALA A 9 -15.40 -13.72 -25.10
C ALA A 9 -14.03 -13.99 -25.76
N ALA A 10 -13.64 -13.21 -26.78
CA ALA A 10 -12.33 -13.34 -27.41
C ALA A 10 -11.16 -12.82 -26.53
N GLY A 11 -11.42 -11.89 -25.61
CA GLY A 11 -10.44 -11.42 -24.63
C GLY A 11 -10.15 -12.42 -23.49
N VAL A 12 -11.09 -13.34 -23.22
CA VAL A 12 -11.01 -14.29 -22.09
C VAL A 12 -10.37 -15.63 -22.50
N LEU A 13 -10.24 -15.92 -23.80
CA LEU A 13 -9.71 -17.20 -24.28
C LEU A 13 -8.23 -17.19 -24.67
N LEU A 14 -7.54 -16.04 -24.62
CA LEU A 14 -6.13 -15.92 -25.03
C LEU A 14 -5.13 -15.76 -23.87
N THR A 15 -5.56 -15.65 -22.62
CA THR A 15 -4.67 -15.46 -21.47
C THR A 15 -4.17 -16.78 -20.83
N GLY A 16 -4.60 -17.93 -21.34
CA GLY A 16 -4.31 -19.24 -20.76
C GLY A 16 -3.04 -19.96 -21.24
N THR A 17 -2.38 -19.54 -22.32
CA THR A 17 -1.27 -20.32 -22.91
C THR A 17 -0.15 -19.46 -23.50
N ALA A 18 0.53 -18.68 -22.66
CA ALA A 18 1.74 -17.97 -23.08
C ALA A 18 2.86 -18.01 -22.03
N THR A 19 3.19 -19.18 -21.48
CA THR A 19 4.46 -19.37 -20.74
C THR A 19 5.01 -20.79 -20.95
N GLY A 20 5.75 -20.98 -22.04
CA GLY A 20 6.40 -22.26 -22.30
C GLY A 20 7.38 -22.25 -23.48
N LEU A 21 8.18 -21.20 -23.64
CA LEU A 21 9.12 -21.09 -24.76
C LEU A 21 10.52 -20.57 -24.43
N PHE A 22 10.93 -20.51 -23.15
CA PHE A 22 12.33 -20.24 -22.80
C PHE A 22 12.77 -21.09 -21.60
N GLY A 23 13.96 -21.68 -21.73
CA GLY A 23 14.48 -22.79 -20.93
C GLY A 23 14.69 -22.54 -19.44
N GLY A 24 14.74 -23.66 -18.70
CA GLY A 24 14.99 -23.73 -17.26
C GLY A 24 13.73 -23.43 -16.44
N HIS A 25 13.36 -24.31 -15.51
CA HIS A 25 12.24 -24.07 -14.59
C HIS A 25 12.58 -22.86 -13.70
N ALA A 26 12.18 -21.67 -14.12
CA ALA A 26 12.38 -20.46 -13.34
C ALA A 26 11.56 -20.57 -12.04
N TYR A 27 12.17 -20.20 -10.91
CA TYR A 27 11.47 -20.21 -9.63
C TYR A 27 10.42 -19.10 -9.62
N THR A 28 9.16 -19.48 -9.48
CA THR A 28 8.03 -18.55 -9.46
C THR A 28 7.28 -18.60 -8.14
N ILE A 29 6.72 -17.46 -7.74
CA ILE A 29 5.78 -17.35 -6.63
C ILE A 29 4.60 -16.49 -7.07
N THR A 30 3.41 -16.86 -6.64
CA THR A 30 2.20 -16.05 -6.79
C THR A 30 1.94 -15.29 -5.49
N ALA A 31 1.95 -13.97 -5.53
CA ALA A 31 1.62 -13.12 -4.40
C ALA A 31 0.25 -12.46 -4.60
N TYR A 32 -0.59 -12.51 -3.57
CA TYR A 32 -1.92 -11.89 -3.59
C TYR A 32 -1.89 -10.58 -2.80
N PHE A 33 -2.26 -9.47 -3.44
CA PHE A 33 -2.29 -8.13 -2.86
C PHE A 33 -3.72 -7.60 -2.83
N LEU A 34 -4.01 -6.64 -1.95
CA LEU A 34 -5.29 -5.92 -2.01
C LEU A 34 -5.39 -5.05 -3.27
N SER A 35 -4.28 -4.41 -3.66
CA SER A 35 -4.16 -3.64 -4.90
C SER A 35 -2.75 -3.81 -5.48
N ALA A 36 -2.65 -3.87 -6.81
CA ALA A 36 -1.39 -3.86 -7.53
C ALA A 36 -1.31 -2.68 -8.51
N GLU A 37 -1.86 -1.54 -8.12
CA GLU A 37 -1.91 -0.34 -8.94
C GLU A 37 -0.51 0.09 -9.43
N GLY A 38 -0.44 0.44 -10.71
CA GLY A 38 0.79 0.83 -11.40
C GLY A 38 1.77 -0.32 -11.67
N LEU A 39 1.56 -1.52 -11.12
CA LEU A 39 2.43 -2.66 -11.36
C LEU A 39 2.10 -3.32 -12.70
N VAL A 40 3.13 -3.59 -13.50
CA VAL A 40 3.03 -4.24 -14.81
C VAL A 40 4.08 -5.33 -14.96
N ALA A 41 3.95 -6.14 -16.01
CA ALA A 41 4.97 -7.12 -16.36
C ALA A 41 6.35 -6.45 -16.57
N GLN A 42 7.42 -7.17 -16.26
CA GLN A 42 8.82 -6.70 -16.24
C GLN A 42 9.19 -5.72 -15.12
N ASN A 43 8.28 -5.30 -14.25
CA ASN A 43 8.66 -4.54 -13.05
C ASN A 43 9.66 -5.33 -12.20
N ASP A 44 10.55 -4.59 -11.52
CA ASP A 44 11.62 -5.18 -10.75
C ASP A 44 11.08 -5.91 -9.51
N VAL A 45 11.68 -7.05 -9.20
CA VAL A 45 11.56 -7.71 -7.90
C VAL A 45 12.90 -7.57 -7.20
N VAL A 46 12.89 -7.06 -5.97
CA VAL A 46 14.12 -6.72 -5.24
C VAL A 46 14.15 -7.37 -3.86
N ILE A 47 15.34 -7.72 -3.39
CA ILE A 47 15.61 -8.10 -1.99
C ILE A 47 16.74 -7.21 -1.50
N ASN A 48 16.55 -6.52 -0.37
CA ASN A 48 17.54 -5.59 0.20
C ASN A 48 18.06 -4.57 -0.83
N GLY A 49 17.17 -4.07 -1.69
CA GLY A 49 17.49 -3.10 -2.75
C GLY A 49 18.20 -3.67 -3.99
N ALA A 50 18.62 -4.94 -3.99
CA ALA A 50 19.19 -5.60 -5.17
C ALA A 50 18.09 -6.25 -6.00
N ARG A 51 18.14 -6.08 -7.33
CA ARG A 51 17.23 -6.76 -8.26
C ARG A 51 17.54 -8.26 -8.27
N VAL A 52 16.53 -9.07 -8.00
CA VAL A 52 16.62 -10.53 -7.91
C VAL A 52 15.60 -11.24 -8.80
N GLY A 53 14.91 -10.49 -9.66
CA GLY A 53 13.85 -11.04 -10.47
C GLY A 53 12.96 -9.99 -11.10
N LYS A 54 11.78 -10.42 -11.53
CA LYS A 54 10.82 -9.59 -12.23
C LYS A 54 9.38 -10.05 -12.04
N VAL A 55 8.45 -9.13 -12.20
CA VAL A 55 7.03 -9.42 -12.33
C VAL A 55 6.78 -10.07 -13.70
N VAL A 56 6.15 -11.23 -13.68
CA VAL A 56 5.77 -11.99 -14.88
C VAL A 56 4.40 -11.53 -15.37
N SER A 57 3.42 -11.45 -14.45
CA SER A 57 2.07 -11.01 -14.76
C SER A 57 1.38 -10.39 -13.55
N VAL A 58 0.39 -9.54 -13.83
CA VAL A 58 -0.53 -8.93 -12.87
C VAL A 58 -1.94 -9.20 -13.38
N GLY A 59 -2.82 -9.68 -12.52
CA GLY A 59 -4.20 -10.00 -12.85
C GLY A 59 -5.13 -9.82 -11.66
N VAL A 60 -6.40 -10.11 -11.87
CA VAL A 60 -7.41 -10.11 -10.80
C VAL A 60 -7.39 -11.48 -10.13
N ALA A 61 -7.28 -11.48 -8.81
CA ALA A 61 -7.34 -12.70 -8.04
C ALA A 61 -8.78 -13.23 -7.96
N PRO A 62 -8.96 -14.56 -7.87
CA PRO A 62 -10.28 -15.12 -7.61
C PRO A 62 -10.90 -14.55 -6.33
N ASP A 63 -12.23 -14.45 -6.27
CA ASP A 63 -12.91 -14.12 -5.01
C ASP A 63 -13.09 -15.38 -4.16
N ASP A 64 -11.96 -16.00 -3.81
CA ASP A 64 -11.86 -17.14 -2.92
C ASP A 64 -10.92 -16.83 -1.75
N GLY A 65 -11.11 -17.53 -0.63
CA GLY A 65 -10.70 -17.08 0.70
C GLY A 65 -9.24 -16.60 0.87
N ALA A 66 -8.28 -17.07 0.06
CA ALA A 66 -6.87 -16.68 0.18
C ALA A 66 -6.52 -15.35 -0.50
N SER A 67 -7.39 -14.87 -1.39
CA SER A 67 -7.09 -13.73 -2.26
C SER A 67 -8.16 -12.63 -2.30
N GLN A 68 -9.36 -12.90 -1.74
CA GLN A 68 -10.42 -11.93 -1.44
C GLN A 68 -10.74 -10.96 -2.61
N GLY A 69 -10.63 -11.43 -3.86
CA GLY A 69 -10.92 -10.62 -5.04
C GLY A 69 -9.92 -9.49 -5.32
N GLY A 70 -8.74 -9.52 -4.71
CA GLY A 70 -7.68 -8.52 -4.89
C GLY A 70 -6.88 -8.70 -6.19
N ALA A 71 -5.60 -8.34 -6.16
CA ALA A 71 -4.67 -8.52 -7.27
C ALA A 71 -3.84 -9.81 -7.10
N GLN A 72 -3.72 -10.59 -8.17
CA GLN A 72 -2.81 -11.71 -8.28
C GLN A 72 -1.56 -11.28 -9.06
N VAL A 73 -0.38 -11.44 -8.46
CA VAL A 73 0.89 -11.06 -9.08
C VAL A 73 1.81 -12.28 -9.13
N VAL A 74 2.24 -12.66 -10.33
CA VAL A 74 3.22 -13.74 -10.52
C VAL A 74 4.61 -13.14 -10.58
N LEU A 75 5.48 -13.57 -9.66
CA LEU A 75 6.86 -13.14 -9.54
C LEU A 75 7.77 -14.26 -10.02
N GLN A 76 8.78 -13.91 -10.81
CA GLN A 76 9.92 -14.76 -11.09
C GLN A 76 11.09 -14.27 -10.23
N VAL A 77 11.74 -15.19 -9.53
CA VAL A 77 12.94 -14.92 -8.72
C VAL A 77 14.10 -15.74 -9.25
N ASP A 78 15.28 -15.12 -9.32
CA ASP A 78 16.50 -15.74 -9.79
C ASP A 78 16.96 -16.84 -8.83
N GLY A 79 17.56 -17.90 -9.38
CA GLY A 79 17.96 -19.08 -8.61
C GLY A 79 18.91 -18.80 -7.45
N ALA A 80 19.72 -17.74 -7.52
CA ALA A 80 20.62 -17.33 -6.44
C ALA A 80 19.89 -16.80 -5.18
N SER A 81 18.64 -16.37 -5.34
CA SER A 81 17.78 -15.88 -4.24
C SER A 81 16.64 -16.84 -3.92
N ALA A 82 16.60 -18.00 -4.56
CA ALA A 82 15.61 -19.06 -4.37
C ALA A 82 16.22 -20.25 -3.59
N PRO A 83 15.39 -21.08 -2.95
CA PRO A 83 13.96 -20.87 -2.70
C PRO A 83 13.71 -19.81 -1.62
N LEU A 84 12.55 -19.17 -1.69
CA LEU A 84 12.05 -18.35 -0.59
C LEU A 84 11.51 -19.26 0.53
N HIS A 85 11.51 -18.76 1.76
CA HIS A 85 11.07 -19.51 2.94
C HIS A 85 9.76 -18.94 3.51
N ARG A 86 9.02 -19.75 4.27
CA ARG A 86 7.83 -19.28 5.01
C ARG A 86 8.19 -18.08 5.89
N GLY A 87 7.25 -17.12 5.98
CA GLY A 87 7.49 -15.81 6.61
C GLY A 87 8.13 -14.78 5.67
N THR A 88 8.34 -15.12 4.39
CA THR A 88 8.70 -14.12 3.37
C THR A 88 7.53 -13.16 3.16
N ARG A 89 7.82 -11.86 3.13
CA ARG A 89 6.82 -10.81 2.85
C ARG A 89 7.09 -10.14 1.51
N ALA A 90 6.03 -9.78 0.80
CA ALA A 90 6.10 -9.02 -0.44
C ALA A 90 5.44 -7.65 -0.26
N THR A 91 6.10 -6.58 -0.66
CA THR A 91 5.56 -5.22 -0.54
C THR A 91 5.73 -4.49 -1.86
N ILE A 92 4.62 -3.98 -2.42
CA ILE A 92 4.69 -3.10 -3.58
C ILE A 92 5.14 -1.73 -3.09
N ARG A 93 6.20 -1.18 -3.71
CA ARG A 93 6.73 0.14 -3.35
C ARG A 93 6.86 1.03 -4.58
N PRO A 94 6.49 2.32 -4.46
CA PRO A 94 6.64 3.27 -5.55
C PRO A 94 8.12 3.56 -5.81
N LYS A 95 8.50 3.76 -7.08
CA LYS A 95 9.85 4.14 -7.47
C LYS A 95 9.91 5.65 -7.72
N GLY A 96 9.78 6.43 -6.65
CA GLY A 96 9.60 7.88 -6.75
C GLY A 96 8.25 8.25 -7.38
N LEU A 97 8.13 9.48 -7.90
CA LEU A 97 6.85 10.00 -8.44
C LEU A 97 6.55 9.57 -9.89
N LEU A 98 7.57 9.24 -10.66
CA LEU A 98 7.46 8.95 -12.11
C LEU A 98 7.91 7.54 -12.48
N GLY A 99 8.52 6.81 -11.54
CA GLY A 99 8.99 5.46 -11.80
C GLY A 99 7.90 4.44 -11.52
N ASN A 100 7.84 3.40 -12.37
CA ASN A 100 6.93 2.30 -12.14
C ASN A 100 7.27 1.62 -10.79
N PRO A 101 6.27 1.19 -10.01
CA PRO A 101 6.48 0.52 -8.74
C PRO A 101 7.27 -0.78 -8.91
N PHE A 102 7.85 -1.25 -7.82
CA PHE A 102 8.57 -2.52 -7.78
C PHE A 102 8.09 -3.36 -6.60
N VAL A 103 8.37 -4.66 -6.63
CA VAL A 103 8.04 -5.56 -5.53
C VAL A 103 9.28 -5.77 -4.68
N GLU A 104 9.25 -5.32 -3.43
CA GLU A 104 10.25 -5.61 -2.42
C GLU A 104 9.89 -6.91 -1.70
N LEU A 105 10.82 -7.86 -1.71
CA LEU A 105 10.73 -9.12 -0.97
C LEU A 105 11.61 -9.02 0.28
N THR A 106 11.00 -9.29 1.42
CA THR A 106 11.71 -9.50 2.68
C THR A 106 11.73 -10.99 2.97
N ALA A 107 12.89 -11.63 2.81
CA ALA A 107 13.02 -13.07 2.98
C ALA A 107 12.73 -13.52 4.43
N GLY A 108 11.98 -14.60 4.57
CA GLY A 108 11.72 -15.24 5.86
C GLY A 108 12.95 -15.94 6.45
N PRO A 109 12.87 -16.43 7.70
CA PRO A 109 13.95 -17.16 8.34
C PRO A 109 14.35 -18.41 7.54
N ARG A 110 15.66 -18.64 7.35
CA ARG A 110 16.17 -19.84 6.64
C ARG A 110 15.82 -21.17 7.32
N SER A 111 15.52 -21.13 8.61
CA SER A 111 15.07 -22.29 9.38
C SER A 111 13.61 -22.68 9.08
N ALA A 112 12.83 -21.78 8.46
CA ALA A 112 11.45 -22.05 8.10
C ALA A 112 11.38 -22.91 6.82
N ALA A 113 10.25 -23.60 6.64
CA ALA A 113 10.04 -24.44 5.46
C ALA A 113 10.20 -23.62 4.16
N SER A 114 10.84 -24.22 3.15
CA SER A 114 10.93 -23.60 1.83
C SER A 114 9.56 -23.57 1.15
N ILE A 115 9.33 -22.53 0.37
CA ILE A 115 8.16 -22.40 -0.49
C ILE A 115 8.53 -23.03 -1.84
N PRO A 116 7.81 -24.04 -2.33
CA PRO A 116 8.08 -24.64 -3.62
C PRO A 116 7.82 -23.63 -4.75
N SER A 117 8.42 -23.86 -5.92
CA SER A 117 8.09 -23.06 -7.11
C SER A 117 6.61 -23.21 -7.46
N GLY A 118 5.97 -22.11 -7.87
CA GLY A 118 4.53 -22.01 -8.03
C GLY A 118 3.76 -21.86 -6.71
N GLY A 119 4.46 -21.81 -5.57
CA GLY A 119 3.87 -21.55 -4.27
C GLY A 119 3.29 -20.14 -4.15
N THR A 120 2.55 -19.91 -3.06
CA THR A 120 1.78 -18.68 -2.88
C THR A 120 2.23 -17.88 -1.65
N LEU A 121 2.18 -16.55 -1.78
CA LEU A 121 2.19 -15.59 -0.68
C LEU A 121 0.77 -15.05 -0.51
N PRO A 122 0.07 -15.43 0.58
CA PRO A 122 -1.30 -14.99 0.83
C PRO A 122 -1.33 -13.53 1.31
N LEU A 123 -2.52 -12.92 1.33
CA LEU A 123 -2.70 -11.49 1.65
C LEU A 123 -1.98 -11.04 2.94
N GLN A 124 -1.98 -11.86 4.00
CA GLN A 124 -1.31 -11.53 5.28
C GLN A 124 0.22 -11.37 5.18
N ASP A 125 0.82 -11.92 4.14
CA ASP A 125 2.25 -11.84 3.85
C ASP A 125 2.56 -10.80 2.78
N THR A 126 1.56 -10.00 2.39
CA THR A 126 1.72 -8.96 1.38
C THR A 126 1.29 -7.58 1.90
N ALA A 127 1.81 -6.54 1.26
CA ALA A 127 1.38 -5.17 1.50
C ALA A 127 1.41 -4.35 0.22
N SER A 128 0.41 -3.49 0.06
CA SER A 128 0.30 -2.51 -1.02
C SER A 128 0.42 -1.10 -0.44
N PRO A 129 0.88 -0.11 -1.24
CA PRO A 129 0.76 1.29 -0.85
C PRO A 129 -0.71 1.61 -0.56
N VAL A 130 -0.97 2.32 0.53
CA VAL A 130 -2.28 2.91 0.80
C VAL A 130 -2.24 4.35 0.32
N ASP A 131 -3.21 4.72 -0.50
CA ASP A 131 -3.34 6.10 -0.96
C ASP A 131 -4.01 6.96 0.12
N LEU A 132 -3.68 8.27 0.14
CA LEU A 132 -4.27 9.21 1.09
C LEU A 132 -5.81 9.24 0.98
N ASP A 133 -6.34 9.02 -0.24
CA ASP A 133 -7.78 8.98 -0.49
C ASP A 133 -8.45 7.79 0.21
N GLN A 134 -7.77 6.62 0.27
CA GLN A 134 -8.24 5.46 1.03
C GLN A 134 -8.23 5.73 2.54
N VAL A 135 -7.26 6.50 3.05
CA VAL A 135 -7.24 6.92 4.45
C VAL A 135 -8.38 7.90 4.74
N MET A 136 -8.67 8.81 3.81
CA MET A 136 -9.82 9.71 3.93
C MET A 136 -11.14 8.95 3.90
N ASP A 137 -11.23 7.85 3.15
CA ASP A 137 -12.37 6.93 3.10
C ASP A 137 -12.68 6.18 4.39
N LEU A 138 -11.75 6.15 5.34
CA LEU A 138 -12.04 5.68 6.70
C LEU A 138 -12.97 6.64 7.46
N PHE A 139 -13.00 7.93 7.09
CA PHE A 139 -13.89 8.91 7.69
C PHE A 139 -15.16 9.05 6.86
N ASP A 140 -16.31 8.97 7.52
CA ASP A 140 -17.60 9.22 6.88
C ASP A 140 -17.71 10.68 6.42
N PRO A 141 -18.56 10.98 5.42
CA PRO A 141 -18.68 12.33 4.86
C PRO A 141 -19.05 13.40 5.90
N GLN A 142 -19.79 13.04 6.95
CA GLN A 142 -20.17 14.01 7.99
C GLN A 142 -18.98 14.35 8.90
N THR A 143 -18.14 13.37 9.25
CA THR A 143 -16.91 13.62 10.02
C THR A 143 -15.93 14.50 9.24
N ARG A 144 -15.74 14.27 7.94
CA ARG A 144 -14.89 15.14 7.10
C ARG A 144 -15.41 16.59 7.06
N SER A 145 -16.73 16.75 6.91
CA SER A 145 -17.37 18.07 6.92
C SER A 145 -17.20 18.79 8.26
N ARG A 146 -17.36 18.08 9.38
CA ARG A 146 -17.16 18.64 10.73
C ARG A 146 -15.73 19.09 10.98
N ILE A 147 -14.73 18.33 10.52
CA ILE A 147 -13.31 18.74 10.63
C ILE A 147 -13.04 20.03 9.83
N GLN A 148 -13.60 20.13 8.62
CA GLN A 148 -13.48 21.36 7.82
C GLN A 148 -14.17 22.55 8.48
N THR A 149 -15.35 22.35 9.06
CA THR A 149 -16.08 23.38 9.81
C THR A 149 -15.29 23.82 11.04
N LEU A 150 -14.79 22.90 11.86
CA LEU A 150 -13.96 23.21 13.03
C LEU A 150 -12.70 24.00 12.66
N THR A 151 -12.06 23.64 11.54
CA THR A 151 -10.86 24.34 11.06
C THR A 151 -11.19 25.76 10.59
N ARG A 152 -12.30 25.94 9.85
CA ARG A 152 -12.75 27.27 9.39
C ARG A 152 -13.25 28.14 10.52
N GLU A 153 -14.05 27.58 11.43
CA GLU A 153 -14.59 28.29 12.59
C GLU A 153 -13.49 28.62 13.60
N GLY A 154 -12.55 27.71 13.84
CA GLY A 154 -11.35 27.99 14.64
C GLY A 154 -10.54 29.14 14.04
N GLY A 155 -10.26 29.11 12.73
CA GLY A 155 -9.60 30.21 12.04
C GLY A 155 -10.36 31.53 12.13
N ALA A 156 -11.68 31.51 11.95
CA ALA A 156 -12.55 32.69 12.06
C ALA A 156 -12.63 33.24 13.49
N SER A 157 -12.62 32.36 14.51
CA SER A 157 -12.61 32.76 15.91
C SER A 157 -11.32 33.47 16.31
N LEU A 158 -10.19 33.15 15.66
CA LEU A 158 -8.91 33.81 15.91
C LEU A 158 -8.68 35.05 15.04
N ALA A 159 -9.18 35.06 13.80
CA ALA A 159 -8.88 36.07 12.79
C ALA A 159 -9.17 37.52 13.20
N ASN A 160 -10.11 37.76 14.12
CA ASN A 160 -10.49 39.09 14.58
C ASN A 160 -10.30 39.32 16.09
N ARG A 161 -9.62 38.41 16.79
CA ARG A 161 -9.37 38.49 18.24
C ARG A 161 -7.91 38.77 18.58
N GLY A 162 -7.12 39.23 17.61
CA GLY A 162 -5.71 39.54 17.82
C GLY A 162 -5.48 40.59 18.93
N SER A 163 -6.36 41.59 19.04
CA SER A 163 -6.32 42.58 20.14
C SER A 163 -6.65 41.96 21.49
N ASP A 164 -7.67 41.10 21.56
CA ASP A 164 -8.08 40.41 22.79
C ASP A 164 -6.98 39.45 23.27
N LEU A 165 -6.34 38.75 22.34
CA LEU A 165 -5.17 37.91 22.62
C LEU A 165 -4.00 38.74 23.12
N ASN A 166 -3.71 39.89 22.49
CA ASN A 166 -2.65 40.80 22.94
C ASN A 166 -2.94 41.35 24.35
N VAL A 167 -4.20 41.70 24.65
CA VAL A 167 -4.64 42.14 25.98
C VAL A 167 -4.50 41.02 27.01
N PHE A 168 -4.90 39.79 26.68
CA PHE A 168 -4.74 38.63 27.55
C PHE A 168 -3.25 38.32 27.82
N LEU A 169 -2.42 38.30 26.78
CA LEU A 169 -0.97 38.09 26.90
C LEU A 169 -0.28 39.20 27.68
N ALA A 170 -0.73 40.46 27.55
CA ALA A 170 -0.25 41.58 28.35
C ALA A 170 -0.69 41.51 29.82
N ALA A 171 -1.80 40.83 30.11
CA ALA A 171 -2.31 40.60 31.47
C ALA A 171 -1.69 39.37 32.15
N LEU A 172 -1.07 38.45 31.39
CA LEU A 172 -0.42 37.24 31.93
C LEU A 172 0.61 37.50 33.04
N PRO A 173 1.48 38.54 32.97
CA PRO A 173 2.44 38.82 34.05
C PRO A 173 1.75 39.15 35.39
N GLY A 174 0.61 39.85 35.36
CA GLY A 174 -0.16 40.18 36.55
C GLY A 174 -0.88 38.96 37.14
N ILE A 175 -1.39 38.08 36.28
CA ILE A 175 -2.04 36.82 36.70
C ILE A 175 -1.01 35.86 37.32
N MET A 176 0.22 35.80 36.80
CA MET A 176 1.29 35.01 37.43
C MET A 176 1.71 35.57 38.80
N GLN A 177 1.64 36.89 38.98
CA GLN A 177 1.90 37.52 40.28
C GLN A 177 0.76 37.26 41.29
N ASP A 178 -0.51 37.31 40.88
CA ASP A 178 -1.64 36.96 41.75
C ASP A 178 -1.69 35.47 42.12
N THR A 179 -1.20 34.60 41.23
CA THR A 179 -1.09 33.16 41.54
C THR A 179 -0.01 32.90 42.62
N SER A 180 1.02 33.75 42.74
CA SER A 180 1.97 33.70 43.86
C SER A 180 1.38 34.19 45.19
N ALA A 181 0.37 35.06 45.15
CA ALA A 181 -0.37 35.51 46.33
C ALA A 181 -1.38 34.47 46.85
N VAL A 182 -1.96 33.65 45.97
CA VAL A 182 -2.91 32.57 46.33
C VAL A 182 -2.22 31.24 46.59
N THR A 183 -1.06 30.99 45.97
CA THR A 183 -0.26 29.77 46.19
C THR A 183 0.87 30.00 47.19
N GLY A 184 0.69 30.95 48.13
CA GLY A 184 1.61 31.23 49.24
C GLY A 184 1.85 30.01 50.13
N LYS A 185 2.72 29.12 49.65
CA LYS A 185 3.65 28.25 50.34
C LYS A 185 4.95 28.24 49.56
#